data_AF-A0AA90TW61-F1
#
_entry.id   AF-A0AA90TW61-F1
#
_cell.length_a   1.000
_cell.length_b   1.000
_cell.length_c   1.000
_cell.angle_alpha   90.00
_cell.angle_beta   90.00
_cell.angle_gamma   90.00
#
_symmetry.space_group_name_H-M   'P 1'
#
loop_
_entity.id
_entity.type
_entity.pdbx_description
1 polymer ?
#
loop_
_entity_poly.entity_id
_entity_poly.type
_entity_poly.pdbx_seq_one_letter_code
_entity_poly.pdbx_strand_id
1 'polypeptide(L)'
;MNHFTIQEQEIIRQIITETEKKNLDNISRTNAYFRYFKKNPDIIWSFLAHMVSRNGGWNMCDLEGSIFPHLLESKIRKQLFLTYERANWLIFHDVFPSCCSINIRRD
;
A
#
# COMPACT_ATOMS: atom_id res chain seq x y z
N MET A 1 -0.04 28.24 -16.15
CA MET A 1 -0.76 27.31 -15.27
C MET A 1 -1.38 26.26 -16.16
N ASN A 2 -1.02 24.98 -16.01
CA ASN A 2 -1.62 23.91 -16.80
C ASN A 2 -3.09 23.77 -16.39
N HIS A 3 -4.00 24.09 -17.32
CA HIS A 3 -5.43 23.87 -17.11
C HIS A 3 -5.77 22.46 -17.55
N PHE A 4 -6.08 21.60 -16.58
CA PHE A 4 -6.63 20.28 -16.85
C PHE A 4 -8.04 20.40 -17.40
N THR A 5 -8.35 19.59 -18.41
CA THR A 5 -9.71 19.38 -18.92
C THR A 5 -10.62 18.79 -17.83
N ILE A 6 -11.94 18.94 -17.99
CA ILE A 6 -12.92 18.34 -17.07
C ILE A 6 -12.70 16.83 -16.94
N GLN A 7 -12.37 16.16 -18.05
CA GLN A 7 -12.09 14.73 -18.07
C GLN A 7 -10.84 14.37 -17.26
N GLU A 8 -9.74 15.13 -17.40
CA GLU A 8 -8.53 14.91 -16.61
C GLU A 8 -8.77 15.15 -15.12
N GLN A 9 -9.55 16.18 -14.76
CA GLN A 9 -9.92 16.44 -13.37
C GLN A 9 -10.71 15.27 -12.76
N GLU A 10 -11.62 14.67 -13.53
CA GLU A 10 -12.39 13.51 -13.08
C GLU A 10 -11.51 12.27 -12.91
N ILE A 11 -10.58 12.02 -13.84
CA ILE A 11 -9.60 10.93 -13.72
C ILE A 11 -8.73 11.11 -12.46
N ILE A 12 -8.24 12.33 -12.22
CA ILE A 12 -7.45 12.63 -11.01
C ILE A 12 -8.27 12.36 -9.76
N ARG A 13 -9.53 12.81 -9.71
CA ARG A 13 -10.42 12.58 -8.57
C ARG A 13 -10.65 11.10 -8.31
N GLN A 14 -10.85 10.31 -9.37
CA GLN A 14 -11.01 8.86 -9.28
C GLN A 14 -9.75 8.18 -8.73
N ILE A 15 -8.56 8.57 -9.22
CA ILE A 15 -7.28 8.04 -8.74
C ILE A 15 -7.09 8.33 -7.26
N ILE A 16 -7.32 9.58 -6.82
CA ILE A 16 -7.19 9.99 -5.42
C ILE A 16 -8.15 9.18 -4.54
N THR A 17 -9.43 9.15 -4.90
CA THR A 17 -10.48 8.45 -4.15
C THR A 17 -10.17 6.96 -3.98
N GLU A 18 -9.75 6.29 -5.07
CA GLU A 18 -9.42 4.88 -5.02
C GLU A 18 -8.12 4.59 -4.26
N THR A 19 -7.16 5.51 -4.27
CA THR A 19 -5.92 5.40 -3.50
C THR A 19 -6.21 5.52 -2.01
N GLU A 20 -6.94 6.56 -1.59
CA GLU A 20 -7.30 6.78 -0.19
C GLU A 20 -8.09 5.61 0.38
N LYS A 21 -9.10 5.13 -0.36
CA LYS A 21 -9.92 3.98 0.02
C LYS A 21 -9.11 2.71 0.28
N LYS A 22 -8.01 2.50 -0.46
CA LYS A 22 -7.16 1.30 -0.34
C LYS A 22 -5.95 1.50 0.59
N ASN A 23 -5.70 2.72 1.05
CA ASN A 23 -4.60 3.05 1.96
C ASN A 23 -5.01 3.05 3.45
N LEU A 24 -6.13 2.41 3.81
CA LEU A 24 -6.67 2.41 5.17
C LEU A 24 -5.73 1.76 6.19
N ASP A 25 -5.18 0.60 5.86
CA ASP A 25 -4.29 -0.19 6.71
C ASP A 25 -3.39 -1.10 5.87
N ASN A 26 -2.46 -1.80 6.52
CA ASN A 26 -1.53 -2.68 5.83
C ASN A 26 -2.25 -3.82 5.08
N ILE A 27 -3.37 -4.33 5.59
CA ILE A 27 -4.12 -5.42 4.98
C ILE A 27 -4.75 -4.95 3.67
N SER A 28 -5.36 -3.77 3.68
CA SER A 28 -6.00 -3.12 2.54
C SER A 28 -4.99 -2.85 1.43
N ARG A 29 -3.82 -2.30 1.77
CA ARG A 29 -2.71 -2.08 0.82
C ARG A 29 -2.20 -3.38 0.22
N THR A 30 -1.94 -4.37 1.07
CA THR A 30 -1.47 -5.70 0.66
C THR A 30 -2.44 -6.35 -0.33
N ASN A 31 -3.75 -6.27 -0.06
CA ASN A 31 -4.80 -6.81 -0.92
C ASN A 31 -4.96 -6.01 -2.22
N ALA A 32 -4.81 -4.69 -2.17
CA ALA A 32 -4.91 -3.82 -3.32
C ALA A 32 -3.85 -4.15 -4.38
N TYR A 33 -2.60 -4.32 -3.97
CA TYR A 33 -1.53 -4.78 -4.85
C TYR A 33 -1.79 -6.15 -5.46
N PHE A 34 -2.26 -7.11 -4.66
CA PHE A 34 -2.54 -8.46 -5.17
C PHE A 34 -3.68 -8.50 -6.18
N ARG A 35 -4.76 -7.76 -5.90
CA ARG A 35 -5.89 -7.63 -6.84
C ARG A 35 -5.45 -6.95 -8.13
N TYR A 36 -4.61 -5.92 -8.03
CA TYR A 36 -4.07 -5.24 -9.20
C TYR A 36 -3.21 -6.18 -10.05
N PHE A 37 -2.31 -6.96 -9.44
CA PHE A 37 -1.50 -7.96 -10.13
C PHE A 37 -2.35 -9.01 -10.84
N LYS A 38 -3.41 -9.53 -10.19
CA LYS A 38 -4.32 -10.50 -10.82
C LYS A 38 -4.99 -9.95 -12.08
N LYS A 39 -5.31 -8.65 -12.11
CA LYS A 39 -5.87 -7.97 -13.29
C LYS A 39 -4.79 -7.66 -14.35
N ASN A 40 -3.56 -7.37 -13.92
CA ASN A 40 -2.44 -6.97 -14.77
C ASN A 40 -1.17 -7.82 -14.48
N PRO A 41 -1.14 -9.10 -14.90
CA PRO A 41 -0.03 -10.00 -14.56
C PRO A 41 1.32 -9.58 -15.15
N ASP A 42 1.31 -8.75 -16.19
CA ASP A 42 2.50 -8.16 -16.81
C ASP A 42 3.17 -7.11 -15.92
N ILE A 43 2.42 -6.51 -14.98
CA ILE A 43 2.94 -5.53 -14.02
C ILE A 43 3.47 -6.26 -12.78
N ILE A 44 4.56 -7.02 -12.96
CA ILE A 44 5.13 -7.93 -11.96
C ILE A 44 5.48 -7.22 -10.65
N TRP A 45 5.93 -5.97 -10.71
CA TRP A 45 6.31 -5.22 -9.50
C TRP A 45 5.13 -5.02 -8.54
N SER A 46 3.88 -5.06 -9.01
CA SER A 46 2.71 -5.01 -8.14
C SER A 46 2.58 -6.26 -7.26
N PHE A 47 2.98 -7.43 -7.78
CA PHE A 47 3.09 -8.64 -6.96
C PHE A 47 4.23 -8.55 -5.95
N LEU A 48 5.37 -7.98 -6.35
CA LEU A 48 6.47 -7.71 -5.43
C LEU A 48 6.03 -6.79 -4.28
N ALA A 49 5.32 -5.71 -4.59
CA ALA A 49 4.79 -4.78 -3.59
C ALA A 49 3.80 -5.47 -2.64
N HIS A 50 2.95 -6.37 -3.15
CA HIS A 50 2.12 -7.24 -2.31
C HIS A 50 2.97 -8.09 -1.34
N MET A 51 3.99 -8.77 -1.85
CA MET A 51 4.85 -9.65 -1.04
C MET A 51 5.61 -8.87 0.04
N VAL A 52 6.16 -7.70 -0.29
CA VAL A 52 6.84 -6.82 0.67
C VAL A 52 5.89 -6.31 1.74
N SER A 53 4.71 -5.82 1.35
CA SER A 53 3.68 -5.34 2.29
C SER A 53 3.20 -6.46 3.22
N ARG A 54 3.05 -7.68 2.68
CA ARG A 54 2.72 -8.87 3.46
C ARG A 54 3.81 -9.23 4.46
N ASN A 55 5.08 -9.23 4.04
CA ASN A 55 6.21 -9.50 4.92
C ASN A 55 6.32 -8.46 6.05
N GLY A 56 6.16 -7.17 5.72
CA GLY A 56 6.09 -6.12 6.73
C GLY A 56 4.93 -6.36 7.72
N GLY A 57 3.78 -6.81 7.24
CA GLY A 57 2.64 -7.20 8.09
C GLY A 57 2.94 -8.37 9.03
N TRP A 58 3.68 -9.39 8.57
CA TRP A 58 4.14 -10.47 9.45
C TRP A 58 5.09 -9.96 10.53
N ASN A 59 6.07 -9.13 10.16
CA ASN A 59 6.98 -8.53 11.14
C ASN A 59 6.23 -7.65 12.16
N MET A 60 5.16 -6.96 11.76
CA MET A 60 4.29 -6.21 12.68
C MET A 60 3.60 -7.13 13.69
N CYS A 61 3.07 -8.28 13.24
CA CYS A 61 2.41 -9.24 14.11
C CYS A 61 3.38 -9.93 15.08
N ASP A 62 4.58 -10.26 14.62
CA ASP A 62 5.60 -10.92 15.44
C ASP A 62 6.02 -10.08 16.66
N LEU A 63 5.96 -8.75 16.55
CA LEU A 63 6.25 -7.84 17.67
C LEU A 63 5.35 -8.10 18.89
N GLU A 64 4.10 -8.54 18.69
CA GLU A 64 3.21 -8.94 19.79
C GLU A 64 3.07 -10.47 19.89
N GLY A 65 3.95 -11.21 19.22
CA GLY A 65 4.03 -12.68 19.27
C GLY A 65 4.64 -13.20 20.57
N SER A 66 5.04 -14.47 20.59
CA SER A 66 5.56 -15.09 21.82
C SER A 66 7.00 -14.71 22.16
N ILE A 67 7.80 -14.20 21.22
CA ILE A 67 9.23 -13.98 21.42
C ILE A 67 9.54 -12.53 21.79
N PHE A 68 9.20 -11.58 20.91
CA PHE A 68 9.57 -10.17 21.06
C PHE A 68 9.08 -9.52 22.36
N PRO A 69 7.92 -9.88 22.93
CA PRO A 69 7.51 -9.31 24.21
C PRO A 69 8.39 -9.64 25.41
N HIS A 70 9.18 -10.72 25.33
CA HIS A 70 10.15 -11.09 26.35
C HIS A 70 11.53 -10.44 26.13
N LEU A 71 11.78 -9.91 24.93
CA LEU A 71 13.07 -9.33 24.53
C LEU A 71 13.06 -7.80 24.47
N LEU A 72 11.90 -7.21 24.15
CA LEU A 72 11.75 -5.79 23.88
C LEU A 72 10.62 -5.18 24.72
N GLU A 73 10.90 -4.02 25.30
CA GLU A 73 9.88 -3.19 25.96
C GLU A 73 8.77 -2.80 24.98
N SER A 74 7.53 -2.72 25.49
CA SER A 74 6.36 -2.35 24.70
C SER A 74 6.55 -1.07 23.89
N LYS A 75 7.28 -0.08 24.43
CA LYS A 75 7.57 1.18 23.73
C LYS A 75 8.38 0.97 22.45
N ILE A 76 9.41 0.13 22.48
CA ILE A 76 10.25 -0.19 21.31
C ILE A 76 9.44 -0.97 20.28
N ARG A 77 8.64 -1.95 20.72
CA ARG A 77 7.77 -2.73 19.81
C ARG A 77 6.76 -1.83 19.09
N LYS A 78 6.14 -0.89 19.81
CA LYS A 78 5.26 0.11 19.20
C LYS A 78 5.99 1.00 18.20
N GLN A 79 7.22 1.41 18.49
CA GLN A 79 8.03 2.18 17.53
C GLN A 79 8.33 1.38 16.27
N LEU A 80 8.76 0.12 16.41
CA LEU A 80 9.01 -0.77 15.27
C LEU A 80 7.75 -1.01 14.44
N PHE A 81 6.61 -1.23 15.09
CA PHE A 81 5.32 -1.35 14.42
C PHE A 81 5.02 -0.12 13.57
N LEU A 82 5.17 1.09 14.14
CA LEU A 82 4.95 2.35 13.43
C LEU A 82 5.97 2.57 12.29
N THR A 83 7.21 2.09 12.46
CA THR A 83 8.22 2.13 11.39
C THR A 83 7.80 1.27 10.20
N TYR A 84 7.37 0.02 10.45
CA TYR A 84 6.85 -0.85 9.38
C TYR A 84 5.60 -0.25 8.72
N GLU A 85 4.68 0.28 9.53
CA GLU A 85 3.41 0.83 9.04
C GLU A 85 3.66 2.04 8.15
N ARG A 86 4.55 2.93 8.59
CA ARG A 86 4.94 4.12 7.83
C ARG A 86 5.67 3.77 6.53
N ALA A 87 6.56 2.79 6.54
CA ALA A 87 7.25 2.35 5.33
C ALA A 87 6.27 1.81 4.28
N ASN A 88 5.36 0.91 4.69
CA ASN A 88 4.36 0.35 3.78
C ASN A 88 3.36 1.41 3.29
N TRP A 89 2.97 2.35 4.17
CA TRP A 89 2.13 3.49 3.79
C TRP A 89 2.81 4.39 2.75
N LEU A 90 4.10 4.73 2.93
CA LEU A 90 4.85 5.59 2.00
C LEU A 90 4.96 4.97 0.60
N ILE A 91 5.35 3.70 0.51
CA ILE A 91 5.46 2.98 -0.77
C ILE A 91 4.10 2.97 -1.47
N PHE A 92 3.02 2.71 -0.73
CA PHE A 92 1.68 2.69 -1.30
C PHE A 92 1.21 4.06 -1.76
N HIS A 93 1.44 5.09 -0.96
CA HIS A 93 1.05 6.46 -1.28
C HIS A 93 1.72 6.95 -2.56
N ASP A 94 3.00 6.61 -2.77
CA ASP A 94 3.76 7.03 -3.95
C ASP A 94 3.38 6.23 -5.20
N VAL A 95 3.29 4.91 -5.08
CA VAL A 95 3.26 4.02 -6.25
C VAL A 95 1.84 3.62 -6.66
N PHE A 96 0.92 3.44 -5.71
CA PHE A 96 -0.42 2.95 -6.02
C PHE A 96 -1.28 3.89 -6.90
N PRO A 97 -1.16 5.24 -6.83
CA PRO A 97 -1.83 6.13 -7.79
C PRO A 97 -1.47 5.82 -9.25
N SER A 98 -0.22 5.43 -9.51
CA SER A 98 0.24 5.03 -10.84
C SER A 98 -0.44 3.73 -11.31
N CYS A 99 -0.65 2.77 -10.41
CA CYS A 99 -1.47 1.58 -10.70
C CYS A 99 -2.90 1.98 -11.12
N CYS A 100 -3.55 2.87 -10.38
CA CYS A 100 -4.89 3.36 -10.71
C CYS A 100 -4.92 4.00 -12.10
N SER A 101 -3.94 4.85 -12.42
CA SER A 101 -3.84 5.47 -13.74
C SER A 101 -3.70 4.45 -14.87
N ILE A 102 -2.86 3.42 -14.68
CA ILE A 102 -2.69 2.34 -15.67
C ILE A 102 -4.00 1.58 -15.88
N ASN A 103 -4.74 1.27 -14.80
CA ASN A 103 -6.04 0.59 -14.92
C ASN A 103 -7.04 1.41 -15.73
N ILE A 104 -7.18 2.71 -15.43
CA ILE A 104 -8.10 3.59 -16.14
C ILE A 104 -7.76 3.68 -17.64
N ARG A 105 -6.48 3.56 -18.01
CA ARG A 105 -6.04 3.56 -19.43
C ARG A 105 -6.22 2.21 -20.13
N ARG A 106 -6.39 1.12 -19.39
CA ARG A 106 -6.55 -0.24 -19.92
C ARG A 106 -8.01 -0.69 -20.02
N ASP A 107 -8.90 0.02 -19.33
CA ASP A 107 -10.36 -0.13 -19.41
C ASP A 107 -10.93 0.75 -20.55
#